data_AF-A0A2A4ZVG0-F1
#
_entry.id   AF-A0A2A4ZVG0-F1
#
_cell.length_a   1.000
_cell.length_b   1.000
_cell.length_c   1.000
_cell.angle_alpha   90.00
_cell.angle_beta   90.00
_cell.angle_gamma   90.00
#
_symmetry.space_group_name_H-M   'P 1'
#
loop_
_entity.id
_entity.type
_entity.pdbx_description
1 polymer ?
#
loop_
_entity_poly.entity_id
_entity_poly.type
_entity_poly.pdbx_seq_one_letter_code
_entity_poly.pdbx_strand_id
1 'polypeptide(L)'
;MKQISLPYLAVAAWLLPGSGHLLSNRKKTGLAILVVVNLFWICGMLLSEFEAGSRLFHPWLFWTGAGCGGTAVVSFFDPAMQHSLSGLLSVREYQDVPRWNDMGILLVCIAGLLNVLCLLDVIDLRINSSRRSEE
;
A
#
# COMPACT_ATOMS: atom_id res chain seq x y z
N MET A 1 17.96 23.70 5.27
CA MET A 1 17.20 22.47 4.92
C MET A 1 15.81 22.60 5.51
N LYS A 2 14.74 22.45 4.71
CA LYS A 2 13.36 22.63 5.18
C LYS A 2 13.06 21.54 6.22
N GLN A 3 12.77 21.90 7.47
CA GLN A 3 12.32 20.94 8.47
C GLN A 3 10.92 20.45 8.05
N ILE A 4 10.87 19.28 7.41
CA ILE A 4 9.61 18.60 7.09
C ILE A 4 9.07 18.01 8.40
N SER A 5 7.77 18.09 8.66
CA SER A 5 7.18 17.51 9.87
C SER A 5 7.12 15.97 9.77
N LEU A 6 7.24 15.28 10.90
CA LEU A 6 7.10 13.81 10.98
C LEU A 6 5.78 13.30 10.38
N PRO A 7 4.59 13.87 10.70
CA PRO A 7 3.34 13.40 10.11
C PRO A 7 3.33 13.51 8.59
N TYR A 8 3.93 14.57 8.02
CA TYR A 8 4.03 14.71 6.58
C TYR A 8 4.90 13.62 5.95
N LEU A 9 6.05 13.29 6.55
CA LEU A 9 6.91 12.19 6.10
C LEU A 9 6.19 10.84 6.16
N ALA A 10 5.46 10.59 7.24
CA ALA A 10 4.70 9.36 7.43
C ALA A 10 3.58 9.22 6.41
N VAL A 11 2.79 10.28 6.18
CA VAL A 11 1.72 10.28 5.17
C VAL A 11 2.28 10.11 3.76
N ALA A 12 3.38 10.78 3.43
CA ALA A 12 4.05 10.59 2.15
C ALA A 12 4.50 9.13 1.97
N ALA A 13 5.24 8.59 2.94
CA ALA A 13 5.73 7.21 2.92
C ALA A 13 4.61 6.18 2.83
N TRP A 14 3.50 6.41 3.54
CA TRP A 14 2.33 5.55 3.51
C TRP A 14 1.65 5.59 2.14
N LEU A 15 1.40 6.79 1.61
CA LEU A 15 0.68 6.97 0.35
C LEU A 15 1.46 6.43 -0.85
N LEU A 16 2.75 6.78 -0.93
CA LEU A 16 3.66 6.34 -1.97
C LEU A 16 4.91 5.72 -1.33
N PRO A 17 5.00 4.37 -1.28
CA PRO A 17 6.15 3.66 -0.73
C PRO A 17 7.47 4.21 -1.27
N GLY A 18 8.42 4.47 -0.37
CA GLY A 18 9.76 5.01 -0.70
C GLY A 18 9.87 6.54 -0.76
N SER A 19 8.75 7.27 -0.83
CA SER A 19 8.78 8.75 -0.85
C SER A 19 9.29 9.37 0.47
N GLY A 20 8.99 8.75 1.62
CA GLY A 20 9.50 9.21 2.92
C GLY A 20 11.04 9.17 3.04
N HIS A 21 11.67 8.15 2.46
CA HIS A 21 13.14 8.04 2.39
C HIS A 21 13.75 9.04 1.41
N LEU A 22 13.07 9.33 0.29
CA LEU A 22 13.51 10.37 -0.65
C LEU A 22 13.49 11.76 0.01
N LEU A 23 12.41 12.07 0.74
CA LEU A 23 12.27 13.32 1.49
C LEU A 23 13.26 13.42 2.67
N SER A 24 13.65 12.27 3.25
CA SER A 24 14.68 12.15 4.28
C SER A 24 16.12 12.10 3.71
N ASN A 25 16.32 12.45 2.44
CA ASN A 25 17.61 12.50 1.75
C ASN A 25 18.33 11.15 1.57
N ARG A 26 17.68 10.01 1.84
CA ARG A 26 18.18 8.65 1.58
C ARG A 26 17.79 8.17 0.19
N LYS A 27 18.34 8.82 -0.85
CA LYS A 27 17.89 8.68 -2.24
C LYS A 27 17.93 7.24 -2.78
N LYS A 28 19.03 6.51 -2.56
CA LYS A 28 19.19 5.13 -3.07
C LYS A 28 18.17 4.17 -2.47
N THR A 29 18.03 4.20 -1.15
CA THR A 29 17.05 3.38 -0.41
C THR A 29 15.62 3.76 -0.80
N GLY A 30 15.30 5.05 -0.87
CA GLY A 30 13.98 5.51 -1.27
C GLY A 30 13.60 5.11 -2.68
N LEU A 31 14.53 5.18 -3.64
CA LEU A 31 14.29 4.73 -5.01
C LEU A 31 14.07 3.22 -5.07
N ALA A 32 14.87 2.43 -4.34
CA ALA A 32 14.73 0.97 -4.32
C ALA A 32 13.36 0.55 -3.76
N ILE A 33 12.93 1.14 -2.64
CA ILE A 33 11.61 0.89 -2.05
C ILE A 33 10.50 1.33 -3.01
N LEU A 34 10.66 2.51 -3.62
CA LEU A 34 9.68 3.04 -4.56
C LEU A 34 9.51 2.13 -5.77
N VAL A 35 10.57 1.54 -6.29
CA VAL A 35 10.45 0.59 -7.41
C VAL A 35 9.89 -0.75 -6.93
N VAL A 36 10.50 -1.37 -5.91
CA VAL A 36 10.17 -2.75 -5.53
C VAL A 36 8.77 -2.85 -4.93
N VAL A 37 8.44 -2.03 -3.93
CA VAL A 37 7.16 -2.15 -3.22
C VAL A 37 6.00 -1.75 -4.13
N ASN A 38 6.15 -0.68 -4.92
CA ASN A 38 5.10 -0.30 -5.86
C ASN A 38 4.96 -1.32 -7.00
N LEU A 39 6.03 -1.96 -7.47
CA LEU A 39 5.91 -3.02 -8.48
C LEU A 39 5.15 -4.22 -7.94
N PHE A 40 5.46 -4.68 -6.72
CA PHE A 40 4.69 -5.74 -6.05
C PHE A 40 3.22 -5.36 -5.91
N TRP A 41 2.95 -4.12 -5.49
CA TRP A 41 1.60 -3.63 -5.34
C TRP A 41 0.86 -3.56 -6.68
N ILE A 42 1.43 -2.95 -7.71
CA ILE A 42 0.83 -2.83 -9.05
C ILE A 42 0.58 -4.21 -9.65
N CYS A 43 1.59 -5.09 -9.65
CA CYS A 43 1.43 -6.45 -10.16
C CYS A 43 0.36 -7.20 -9.38
N GLY A 44 0.33 -7.07 -8.05
CA GLY A 44 -0.68 -7.69 -7.21
C GLY A 44 -2.09 -7.22 -7.53
N MET A 45 -2.31 -5.90 -7.63
CA MET A 45 -3.59 -5.31 -7.98
C MET A 45 -4.06 -5.74 -9.38
N LEU A 46 -3.16 -5.81 -10.36
CA LEU A 46 -3.50 -6.25 -11.71
C LEU A 46 -3.81 -7.76 -11.79
N LEU A 47 -3.02 -8.58 -11.09
CA LEU A 47 -3.25 -10.03 -11.00
C LEU A 47 -4.54 -10.37 -10.27
N SER A 48 -4.94 -9.53 -9.30
CA SER A 48 -6.17 -9.72 -8.56
C SER A 48 -7.38 -8.99 -9.16
N GLU A 49 -7.28 -8.46 -10.38
CA GLU A 49 -8.33 -7.65 -11.02
C GLU A 49 -8.90 -6.55 -10.10
N PHE A 50 -8.03 -5.96 -9.28
CA PHE A 50 -8.32 -4.97 -8.24
C PHE A 50 -9.17 -5.45 -7.04
N GLU A 51 -9.53 -6.73 -6.95
CA GLU A 51 -10.26 -7.32 -5.81
C GLU A 51 -9.52 -7.18 -4.47
N ALA A 52 -8.19 -7.14 -4.47
CA ALA A 52 -7.38 -6.90 -3.27
C ALA A 52 -7.66 -5.54 -2.61
N GLY A 53 -8.22 -4.58 -3.34
CA GLY A 53 -8.68 -3.30 -2.83
C GLY A 53 -10.08 -3.33 -2.21
N SER A 54 -10.81 -4.43 -2.37
CA SER A 54 -12.19 -4.53 -1.90
C SER A 54 -12.29 -5.06 -0.46
N ARG A 55 -13.07 -4.37 0.35
CA ARG A 55 -13.42 -4.78 1.72
C ARG A 55 -14.50 -5.87 1.76
N LEU A 56 -15.22 -6.06 0.66
CA LEU A 56 -16.34 -7.00 0.57
C LEU A 56 -15.84 -8.43 0.42
N PHE A 57 -14.86 -8.64 -0.47
CA PHE A 57 -14.33 -9.97 -0.77
C PHE A 57 -13.28 -10.42 0.24
N HIS A 58 -12.41 -9.50 0.69
CA HIS A 58 -11.31 -9.84 1.60
C HIS A 58 -11.18 -8.85 2.76
N PRO A 59 -12.12 -8.84 3.72
CA PRO A 59 -12.18 -7.83 4.78
C PRO A 59 -10.91 -7.74 5.62
N TRP A 60 -10.23 -8.86 5.88
CA TRP A 60 -9.00 -8.88 6.69
C TRP A 60 -7.74 -8.60 5.86
N LEU A 61 -7.63 -9.18 4.66
CA LEU A 61 -6.47 -8.99 3.79
C LEU A 61 -6.39 -7.56 3.25
N PHE A 62 -7.55 -6.92 3.06
CA PHE A 62 -7.64 -5.50 2.74
C PHE A 62 -6.81 -4.65 3.70
N TRP A 63 -6.93 -4.87 5.01
CA TRP A 63 -6.19 -4.07 6.01
C TRP A 63 -4.69 -4.30 5.94
N THR A 64 -4.27 -5.52 5.58
CA THR A 64 -2.85 -5.80 5.31
C THR A 64 -2.36 -5.04 4.08
N GLY A 65 -3.12 -5.07 2.98
CA GLY A 65 -2.83 -4.31 1.76
C GLY A 65 -2.87 -2.79 1.97
N ALA A 66 -3.72 -2.29 2.88
CA ALA A 66 -3.85 -0.88 3.24
C ALA A 66 -2.61 -0.31 3.96
N GLY A 67 -1.65 -1.17 4.34
CA GLY A 67 -0.29 -0.74 4.67
C GLY A 67 0.36 0.09 3.54
N CYS A 68 -0.04 -0.16 2.29
CA CYS A 68 0.14 0.76 1.17
C CYS A 68 -1.10 1.65 1.04
N GLY A 69 -0.92 2.97 1.17
CA GLY A 69 -2.03 3.92 1.03
C GLY A 69 -2.72 3.86 -0.34
N GLY A 70 -2.02 3.41 -1.38
CA GLY A 70 -2.61 3.12 -2.69
C GLY A 70 -3.80 2.16 -2.62
N THR A 71 -3.74 1.11 -1.80
CA THR A 71 -4.86 0.15 -1.62
C THR A 71 -6.08 0.85 -1.02
N ALA A 72 -5.87 1.70 -0.01
CA ALA A 72 -6.95 2.47 0.61
C ALA A 72 -7.56 3.46 -0.38
N VAL A 73 -6.74 4.15 -1.19
CA VAL A 73 -7.20 5.07 -2.24
C VAL A 73 -8.03 4.34 -3.28
N VAL A 74 -7.53 3.23 -3.81
CA VAL A 74 -8.23 2.43 -4.82
C VAL A 74 -9.57 1.90 -4.29
N SER A 75 -9.67 1.57 -3.00
CA SER A 75 -10.93 1.12 -2.39
C SER A 75 -12.06 2.15 -2.44
N PHE A 76 -11.76 3.44 -2.64
CA PHE A 76 -12.80 4.46 -2.87
C PHE A 76 -13.34 4.43 -4.30
N PHE A 77 -12.57 3.89 -5.24
CA PHE A 77 -12.91 3.76 -6.66
C PHE A 77 -13.31 2.32 -7.01
N ASP A 78 -13.63 1.50 -6.00
CA ASP A 78 -13.79 0.05 -6.08
C ASP A 78 -14.65 -0.38 -7.30
N PRO A 79 -14.10 -1.13 -8.26
CA PRO A 79 -14.88 -1.82 -9.30
C PRO A 79 -15.91 -2.78 -8.68
N ALA A 80 -15.67 -3.29 -7.47
CA ALA A 80 -16.67 -4.06 -6.72
C ALA A 80 -17.84 -3.23 -6.20
N MET A 81 -17.77 -1.89 -6.22
CA MET A 81 -18.96 -1.04 -6.05
C MET A 81 -19.83 -1.04 -7.32
N GLN A 82 -19.21 -1.15 -8.50
CA GLN A 82 -19.93 -1.39 -9.76
C GLN A 82 -20.45 -2.85 -9.80
N HIS A 83 -19.71 -3.80 -9.24
CA HIS A 83 -20.20 -5.18 -9.02
C HIS A 83 -21.11 -5.38 -7.82
N SER A 84 -21.24 -4.46 -6.85
CA SER A 84 -22.21 -4.59 -5.76
C SER A 84 -23.59 -4.09 -6.19
N LEU A 85 -23.63 -3.09 -7.09
CA LEU A 85 -24.85 -2.69 -7.79
C LEU A 85 -25.37 -3.78 -8.74
N SER A 86 -24.48 -4.58 -9.34
CA SER A 86 -24.86 -5.74 -10.17
C SER A 86 -24.91 -7.08 -9.41
N GLY A 87 -24.26 -7.18 -8.26
CA GLY A 87 -24.10 -8.37 -7.42
C GLY A 87 -25.30 -8.70 -6.54
N LEU A 88 -26.21 -7.74 -6.33
CA LEU A 88 -27.59 -8.06 -5.91
C LEU A 88 -28.33 -8.93 -6.94
N LEU A 89 -27.83 -9.03 -8.18
CA LEU A 89 -28.38 -9.88 -9.25
C LEU A 89 -27.47 -11.06 -9.65
N SER A 90 -26.18 -11.10 -9.25
CA SER A 90 -25.21 -12.09 -9.77
C SER A 90 -24.49 -12.95 -8.71
N VAL A 91 -25.24 -13.55 -7.78
CA VAL A 91 -24.75 -14.60 -6.84
C VAL A 91 -24.22 -15.88 -7.55
N ARG A 92 -24.09 -15.88 -8.88
CA ARG A 92 -23.51 -16.98 -9.69
C ARG A 92 -22.11 -16.69 -10.24
N GLU A 93 -21.61 -15.47 -10.16
CA GLU A 93 -20.41 -15.02 -10.92
C GLU A 93 -19.11 -15.10 -10.11
N TYR A 94 -19.10 -15.80 -8.97
CA TYR A 94 -17.89 -16.13 -8.22
C TYR A 94 -17.10 -17.32 -8.83
N GLN A 95 -17.64 -17.97 -9.87
CA GLN A 95 -16.98 -19.12 -10.50
C GLN A 95 -15.93 -18.76 -11.55
N ASP A 96 -15.83 -17.49 -11.98
CA ASP A 96 -14.91 -17.06 -13.04
C ASP A 96 -13.69 -16.30 -12.51
N VAL A 97 -13.41 -16.37 -11.21
CA VAL A 97 -12.21 -15.75 -10.63
C VAL A 97 -10.97 -16.49 -11.16
N PRO A 98 -9.99 -15.79 -11.78
CA PRO A 98 -8.82 -16.44 -12.31
C PRO A 98 -8.00 -17.15 -11.22
N ARG A 99 -7.40 -18.30 -11.53
CA ARG A 99 -6.62 -19.09 -10.57
C ARG A 99 -5.42 -18.36 -9.96
N TRP A 100 -4.99 -17.26 -10.57
CA TRP A 100 -3.89 -16.40 -10.10
C TRP A 100 -4.35 -15.22 -9.22
N ASN A 101 -5.66 -15.07 -8.98
CA ASN A 101 -6.22 -13.97 -8.18
C ASN A 101 -5.66 -13.96 -6.75
N ASP A 102 -5.62 -15.12 -6.10
CA ASP A 102 -5.06 -15.28 -4.75
C ASP A 102 -3.58 -14.85 -4.68
N MET A 103 -2.81 -15.12 -5.74
CA MET A 103 -1.42 -14.68 -5.84
C MET A 103 -1.32 -13.15 -5.91
N GLY A 104 -2.24 -12.51 -6.65
CA GLY A 104 -2.35 -11.06 -6.70
C GLY A 104 -2.63 -10.44 -5.32
N ILE A 105 -3.61 -11.00 -4.61
CA ILE A 105 -3.99 -10.55 -3.26
C ILE A 105 -2.81 -10.68 -2.29
N LEU A 106 -2.09 -11.81 -2.33
CA LEU A 106 -0.90 -12.03 -1.51
C LEU A 106 0.22 -11.03 -1.83
N LEU A 107 0.46 -10.71 -3.10
CA LEU A 107 1.44 -9.70 -3.49
C LEU A 107 1.11 -8.31 -2.95
N VAL A 108 -0.17 -7.92 -2.97
CA VAL A 108 -0.65 -6.65 -2.38
C VAL A 108 -0.45 -6.66 -0.86
N CYS A 109 -0.75 -7.77 -0.19
CA CYS A 109 -0.53 -7.91 1.25
C CYS A 109 0.96 -7.80 1.62
N ILE A 110 1.83 -8.47 0.86
CA ILE A 110 3.29 -8.40 1.05
C ILE A 110 3.77 -6.96 0.84
N ALA A 111 3.31 -6.28 -0.21
CA ALA A 111 3.65 -4.88 -0.45
C ALA A 111 3.21 -3.98 0.72
N GLY A 112 1.98 -4.18 1.23
CA GLY A 112 1.46 -3.44 2.37
C GLY A 112 2.29 -3.63 3.64
N LEU A 113 2.65 -4.87 3.98
CA LEU A 113 3.51 -5.18 5.12
C LEU A 113 4.92 -4.59 4.97
N LEU A 114 5.52 -4.71 3.78
CA LEU A 114 6.81 -4.09 3.48
C LEU A 114 6.76 -2.57 3.64
N ASN A 115 5.67 -1.93 3.19
CA ASN A 115 5.53 -0.49 3.34
C ASN A 115 5.39 -0.06 4.80
N VAL A 116 4.69 -0.83 5.63
CA VAL A 116 4.62 -0.58 7.08
C VAL A 116 6.02 -0.63 7.70
N LEU A 117 6.85 -1.63 7.35
CA LEU A 117 8.24 -1.70 7.82
C LEU A 117 9.06 -0.49 7.35
N CYS A 118 8.89 -0.07 6.10
CA CYS A 118 9.56 1.11 5.55
C CYS A 118 9.12 2.39 6.27
N LEU A 119 7.85 2.51 6.64
CA LEU A 119 7.32 3.65 7.37
C LEU A 119 7.89 3.71 8.79
N LEU A 120 8.00 2.57 9.47
CA LEU A 120 8.66 2.49 10.78
C LEU A 120 10.14 2.90 10.69
N ASP A 121 10.86 2.49 9.65
CA ASP A 121 12.26 2.95 9.41
C ASP A 121 12.34 4.48 9.23
N VAL A 122 11.40 5.09 8.48
CA VAL A 122 11.36 6.57 8.33
C VAL A 122 11.12 7.26 9.66
N ILE A 123 10.22 6.73 10.50
CA ILE A 123 9.93 7.28 11.82
C ILE A 123 11.17 7.19 12.71
N ASP A 124 11.82 6.02 12.77
CA ASP A 124 13.01 5.81 13.60
C ASP A 124 14.17 6.73 13.18
N LEU A 125 14.41 6.88 11.87
CA LEU A 125 15.40 7.82 11.34
C LEU A 125 15.14 9.25 11.81
N ARG A 126 13.88 9.69 11.84
CA ARG A 126 13.54 11.04 12.26
C ARG A 126 13.70 11.23 13.77
N ILE A 127 13.30 10.24 14.58
CA ILE A 127 13.47 10.29 16.04
C ILE A 127 14.96 10.37 16.39
N ASN A 128 15.78 9.51 15.78
CA ASN A 128 17.23 9.50 16.01
C ASN A 128 17.91 10.80 15.56
N SER A 129 17.45 11.41 14.46
CA SER A 129 17.93 12.72 14.04
C SER A 129 17.58 13.85 15.02
N SER A 130 16.45 13.75 15.72
CA SER A 130 16.03 14.76 16.72
C SER A 130 16.91 14.71 17.97
N ARG A 131 17.22 13.49 18.47
CA ARG A 131 18.07 13.31 19.64
C ARG A 131 19.47 13.92 19.46
N ARG A 132 20.07 13.73 18.28
CA ARG A 132 21.40 14.30 17.96
C ARG A 132 21.45 15.82 17.86
N SER A 133 20.30 16.50 17.75
CA SER A 133 20.27 17.98 17.74
C SER A 133 20.09 18.58 19.13
N GLU A 134 19.79 17.77 20.13
CA GLU A 134 19.65 18.19 21.53
C GLU A 134 20.95 18.02 22.35
N GLU A 135 21.89 17.23 21.84
CA GLU A 135 23.27 17.05 22.33
C GLU A 135 24.22 18.13 21.75
#